data_AF-A0A8S9LWH2-F1
#
_entry.id   AF-A0A8S9LWH2-F1
#
_cell.length_a   1.000
_cell.length_b   1.000
_cell.length_c   1.000
_cell.angle_alpha   90.00
_cell.angle_beta   90.00
_cell.angle_gamma   90.00
#
_symmetry.space_group_name_H-M   'P 1'
#
loop_
_entity.id
_entity.type
_entity.pdbx_description
1 polymer ?
#
loop_
_entity_poly.entity_id
_entity_poly.type
_entity_poly.pdbx_seq_one_letter_code
_entity_poly.pdbx_strand_id
1 'polypeptide(L)'
;MSLQGFITNNENALEDLYSDEENHQRADACLNVVAKRIATVLASLKEYPFVRYRGAKGLDATTMTTYRELIPTKLAASVWNCLTKYKQTIEDFPQTETCELLILDRSIDQIAPLIHEWTYDAMCHDLLKMEGNKYTHEVPSKTGDNTEKKEVLLDEEDPIWVELRDVHIADASERLHEKMTNFVSKNKAAQLKQSSK
;
A
#
# COMPACT_ATOMS: atom_id res chain seq x y z
N MET A 1 -12.05 -8.55 -0.38
CA MET A 1 -10.76 -9.28 -0.43
C MET A 1 -9.82 -8.43 0.40
N SER A 2 -9.34 -8.91 1.57
CA SER A 2 -8.58 -8.07 2.51
C SER A 2 -7.32 -7.48 1.87
N LEU A 3 -6.89 -6.28 2.27
CA LEU A 3 -5.66 -5.64 1.80
C LEU A 3 -4.48 -6.62 1.99
N GLN A 4 -3.98 -7.20 0.90
CA GLN A 4 -2.85 -8.14 0.91
C GLN A 4 -1.54 -7.37 0.79
N GLY A 5 -1.29 -6.44 1.70
CA GLY A 5 -0.15 -5.54 1.62
C GLY A 5 0.43 -5.17 2.97
N PHE A 6 1.70 -4.82 2.99
CA PHE A 6 2.36 -4.21 4.14
C PHE A 6 3.18 -3.01 3.64
N ILE A 7 3.36 -2.04 4.52
CA ILE A 7 4.26 -0.92 4.28
C ILE A 7 5.46 -1.04 5.20
N THR A 8 6.64 -0.67 4.72
CA THR A 8 7.81 -0.59 5.59
C THR A 8 7.82 0.67 6.42
N ASN A 9 6.93 1.65 6.19
CA ASN A 9 6.89 2.93 6.93
C ASN A 9 8.23 3.68 6.88
N ASN A 10 8.73 3.91 5.67
CA ASN A 10 9.93 4.69 5.36
C ASN A 10 9.55 5.84 4.44
N GLU A 11 9.01 6.93 5.01
CA GLU A 11 8.45 8.06 4.24
C GLU A 11 9.47 8.69 3.27
N ASN A 12 10.73 8.82 3.69
CA ASN A 12 11.78 9.44 2.89
C ASN A 12 12.55 8.44 2.01
N ALA A 13 12.09 7.18 1.88
CA ALA A 13 12.85 6.15 1.17
C ALA A 13 13.18 6.53 -0.27
N LEU A 14 12.28 7.21 -0.97
CA LEU A 14 12.53 7.63 -2.35
C LEU A 14 13.68 8.64 -2.43
N GLU A 15 13.70 9.63 -1.53
CA GLU A 15 14.77 10.63 -1.45
C GLU A 15 16.09 10.00 -0.99
N ASP A 16 16.06 9.22 0.09
CA ASP A 16 17.23 8.57 0.67
C ASP A 16 17.93 7.64 -0.34
N LEU A 17 17.16 6.94 -1.18
CA LEU A 17 17.69 5.95 -2.12
C LEU A 17 18.08 6.55 -3.47
N TYR A 18 17.39 7.59 -3.95
CA TYR A 18 17.55 8.11 -5.30
C TYR A 18 18.06 9.54 -5.39
N SER A 19 18.40 10.22 -4.29
CA SER A 19 19.06 11.54 -4.33
C SER A 19 20.39 11.51 -5.11
N ASP A 20 20.80 12.65 -5.67
CA ASP A 20 22.07 12.82 -6.42
C ASP A 20 23.31 12.94 -5.50
N GLU A 21 23.20 12.56 -4.23
CA GLU A 21 24.32 12.62 -3.29
C GLU A 21 25.37 11.54 -3.61
N GLU A 22 26.65 11.94 -3.69
CA GLU A 22 27.77 10.99 -3.84
C GLU A 22 27.98 10.12 -2.59
N ASN A 23 27.53 10.58 -1.43
CA ASN A 23 27.60 9.84 -0.18
C ASN A 23 26.34 8.98 0.02
N HIS A 24 26.48 7.67 -0.13
CA HIS A 24 25.36 6.73 -0.03
C HIS A 24 25.11 6.18 1.38
N GLN A 25 25.62 6.81 2.44
CA GLN A 25 25.37 6.37 3.83
C GLN A 25 23.88 6.36 4.20
N ARG A 26 23.11 7.38 3.78
CA ARG A 26 21.65 7.43 4.01
C ARG A 26 20.94 6.31 3.27
N ALA A 27 21.31 6.11 2.00
CA ALA A 27 20.77 5.03 1.18
C ALA A 27 21.05 3.65 1.79
N ASP A 28 22.28 3.37 2.20
CA ASP A 28 22.66 2.10 2.84
C ASP A 28 21.93 1.92 4.19
N ALA A 29 21.76 2.98 4.98
CA ALA A 29 20.97 2.94 6.21
C ALA A 29 19.48 2.65 5.94
N CYS A 30 18.90 3.30 4.94
CA CYS A 30 17.52 3.08 4.49
C CYS A 30 17.31 1.63 4.03
N LEU A 31 18.19 1.11 3.16
CA LEU A 31 18.17 -0.28 2.70
C LEU A 31 18.21 -1.27 3.86
N ASN A 32 19.04 -1.03 4.87
CA ASN A 32 19.12 -1.89 6.05
C ASN A 32 17.82 -1.88 6.87
N VAL A 33 17.16 -0.73 7.01
CA VAL A 33 15.87 -0.63 7.70
C VAL A 33 14.78 -1.37 6.93
N VAL A 34 14.67 -1.11 5.62
CA VAL A 34 13.70 -1.76 4.73
C VAL A 34 13.90 -3.28 4.73
N ALA A 35 15.15 -3.74 4.59
CA ALA A 35 15.48 -5.17 4.59
C ALA A 35 15.06 -5.89 5.88
N LYS A 36 15.34 -5.29 7.04
CA LYS A 36 14.92 -5.85 8.33
C LYS A 36 13.41 -5.96 8.43
N ARG A 37 12.69 -4.92 8.01
CA ARG A 37 11.22 -4.88 8.04
C ARG A 37 10.60 -5.94 7.14
N ILE A 38 11.10 -6.08 5.90
CA ILE A 38 10.68 -7.17 4.99
C ILE A 38 10.97 -8.54 5.62
N ALA A 39 12.18 -8.75 6.15
CA ALA A 39 12.55 -10.02 6.75
C ALA A 39 11.69 -10.37 7.97
N THR A 40 11.28 -9.39 8.79
CA THR A 40 10.40 -9.63 9.94
C THR A 40 8.97 -10.00 9.53
N VAL A 41 8.47 -9.48 8.41
CA VAL A 41 7.17 -9.92 7.85
C VAL A 41 7.24 -11.39 7.46
N LEU A 42 8.26 -11.76 6.69
CA LEU A 42 8.49 -13.15 6.28
C LEU A 42 8.67 -14.09 7.48
N ALA A 43 9.45 -13.68 8.49
CA ALA A 43 9.60 -14.43 9.73
C ALA A 43 8.25 -14.65 10.45
N SER A 44 7.40 -13.63 10.50
CA SER A 44 6.08 -13.72 11.14
C SER A 44 5.12 -14.64 10.39
N LEU A 45 5.24 -14.68 9.06
CA LEU A 45 4.48 -15.59 8.20
C LEU A 45 5.05 -17.01 8.15
N LYS A 46 6.22 -17.25 8.78
CA LYS A 46 7.00 -18.49 8.66
C LYS A 46 7.34 -18.84 7.20
N GLU A 47 7.79 -17.83 6.46
CA GLU A 47 8.14 -17.91 5.06
C GLU A 47 9.65 -17.70 4.84
N TYR A 48 10.29 -18.58 4.08
CA TYR A 48 11.68 -18.44 3.61
C TYR A 48 11.67 -18.32 2.07
N PRO A 49 11.85 -17.12 1.51
CA PRO A 49 11.67 -16.93 0.07
C PRO A 49 12.89 -17.30 -0.77
N PHE A 50 12.63 -17.71 -2.01
CA PHE A 50 13.56 -17.54 -3.11
C PHE A 50 13.56 -16.07 -3.56
N VAL A 51 14.66 -15.35 -3.34
CA VAL A 51 14.74 -13.89 -3.60
C VAL A 51 15.12 -13.62 -5.06
N ARG A 52 14.20 -13.00 -5.80
CA ARG A 52 14.39 -12.49 -7.17
C ARG A 52 14.46 -10.97 -7.14
N TYR A 53 15.25 -10.38 -8.03
CA TYR A 53 15.33 -8.93 -8.17
C TYR A 53 15.63 -8.53 -9.60
N ARG A 54 15.27 -7.29 -9.97
CA ARG A 54 15.71 -6.69 -11.23
C ARG A 54 17.20 -6.33 -11.12
N GLY A 55 18.05 -7.11 -11.78
CA GLY A 55 19.48 -6.82 -11.86
C GLY A 55 19.77 -5.56 -12.69
N ALA A 56 20.88 -4.90 -12.37
CA ALA A 56 21.40 -3.80 -13.19
C ALA A 56 21.63 -4.29 -14.62
N LYS A 57 21.19 -3.50 -15.62
CA LYS A 57 21.45 -3.83 -17.02
C LYS A 57 22.93 -3.56 -17.29
N GLY A 58 23.73 -4.62 -17.50
CA GLY A 58 25.06 -4.49 -18.09
C GLY A 58 24.91 -4.05 -19.54
N LEU A 59 24.84 -2.74 -19.79
CA LEU A 59 24.65 -2.21 -21.15
C LEU A 59 25.91 -2.38 -22.00
N ASP A 60 27.09 -2.48 -21.37
CA ASP A 60 28.39 -2.85 -21.95
C ASP A 60 29.46 -2.87 -20.83
N ALA A 61 30.68 -3.35 -21.12
CA ALA A 61 31.78 -3.35 -20.15
C ALA A 61 32.35 -1.94 -19.84
N THR A 62 31.83 -0.91 -20.52
CA THR A 62 32.31 0.48 -20.47
C THR A 62 31.42 1.41 -19.66
N THR A 63 30.14 1.09 -19.49
CA THR A 63 29.18 1.87 -18.72
C THR A 63 29.29 1.48 -17.25
N MET A 64 29.72 2.43 -16.42
CA MET A 64 29.75 2.20 -14.97
C MET A 64 28.33 2.04 -14.44
N THR A 65 28.09 0.93 -13.73
CA THR A 65 26.83 0.72 -13.01
C THR A 65 26.71 1.75 -11.89
N THR A 66 25.61 2.48 -11.88
CA THR A 66 25.33 3.49 -10.87
C THR A 66 24.86 2.85 -9.56
N TYR A 67 24.99 3.57 -8.44
CA TYR A 67 24.44 3.10 -7.16
C TYR A 67 22.94 2.80 -7.26
N ARG A 68 22.19 3.62 -8.01
CA ARG A 68 20.74 3.47 -8.20
C ARG A 68 20.35 2.16 -8.86
N GLU A 69 21.10 1.75 -9.87
CA GLU A 69 20.89 0.47 -10.56
C GLU A 69 21.20 -0.73 -9.65
N LEU A 70 22.00 -0.53 -8.60
CA LEU A 70 22.33 -1.56 -7.62
C LEU A 70 21.35 -1.63 -6.45
N ILE A 71 20.38 -0.70 -6.34
CA ILE A 71 19.41 -0.67 -5.21
C ILE A 71 18.69 -2.01 -5.04
N PRO A 72 18.05 -2.62 -6.07
CA PRO A 72 17.39 -3.91 -5.91
C PRO A 72 18.35 -5.02 -5.46
N THR A 73 19.56 -5.02 -6.01
CA THR A 73 20.61 -6.01 -5.70
C THR A 73 21.06 -5.89 -4.25
N LYS A 74 21.33 -4.67 -3.79
CA LYS A 74 21.73 -4.37 -2.40
C LYS A 74 20.60 -4.72 -1.43
N LEU A 75 19.35 -4.37 -1.75
CA LEU A 75 18.19 -4.73 -0.93
C LEU A 75 18.03 -6.26 -0.82
N ALA A 76 18.13 -6.96 -1.95
CA ALA A 76 18.06 -8.43 -1.99
C ALA A 76 19.13 -9.08 -1.11
N ALA A 77 20.38 -8.61 -1.21
CA ALA A 77 21.48 -9.10 -0.37
C ALA A 77 21.22 -8.83 1.13
N SER A 78 20.73 -7.63 1.48
CA SER A 78 20.41 -7.30 2.88
C SER A 78 19.25 -8.12 3.43
N VAL A 79 18.20 -8.37 2.64
CA VAL A 79 17.08 -9.25 3.02
C VAL A 79 17.57 -10.67 3.22
N TRP A 80 18.37 -11.20 2.28
CA TRP A 80 18.96 -12.53 2.37
C TRP A 80 19.81 -12.71 3.64
N ASN A 81 20.64 -11.71 3.98
CA ASN A 81 21.45 -11.73 5.20
C ASN A 81 20.58 -11.82 6.47
N CYS A 82 19.48 -11.07 6.51
CA CYS A 82 18.54 -11.13 7.64
C CYS A 82 17.90 -12.53 7.75
N LEU A 83 17.40 -13.07 6.64
CA LEU A 83 16.73 -14.37 6.61
C LEU A 83 17.68 -15.53 6.92
N THR A 84 18.92 -15.48 6.43
CA THR A 84 19.95 -16.48 6.74
C THR A 84 20.24 -16.52 8.23
N LYS A 85 20.28 -15.35 8.88
CA LYS A 85 20.41 -15.26 10.34
C LYS A 85 19.19 -15.89 11.02
N TYR A 86 17.98 -15.57 10.58
CA TYR A 86 16.74 -16.12 11.15
C TYR A 86 16.66 -17.64 11.03
N LYS A 87 17.10 -18.21 9.92
CA LYS A 87 17.22 -19.66 9.71
C LYS A 87 18.07 -20.37 10.76
N GLN A 88 19.05 -19.66 11.34
CA GLN A 88 19.93 -20.18 12.39
C GLN A 88 19.44 -19.86 13.80
N THR A 89 18.65 -18.79 13.98
CA THR A 89 18.31 -18.26 15.31
C THR A 89 16.86 -18.43 15.74
N ILE A 90 15.93 -18.63 14.80
CA ILE A 90 14.50 -18.80 15.07
C ILE A 90 14.17 -20.29 15.02
N GLU A 91 13.59 -20.80 16.11
CA GLU A 91 13.09 -22.17 16.18
C GLU A 91 11.96 -22.42 15.17
N ASP A 92 11.95 -23.59 14.54
CA ASP A 92 10.97 -23.99 13.51
C ASP A 92 10.87 -23.04 12.30
N PHE A 93 11.88 -22.21 12.04
CA PHE A 93 11.91 -21.42 10.81
C PHE A 93 12.21 -22.31 9.59
N PRO A 94 11.56 -22.11 8.43
CA PRO A 94 11.75 -22.98 7.27
C PRO A 94 13.21 -23.07 6.83
N GLN A 95 13.62 -24.29 6.50
CA GLN A 95 15.00 -24.59 6.10
C GLN A 95 15.18 -24.68 4.58
N THR A 96 14.06 -24.72 3.84
CA THR A 96 14.00 -24.71 2.38
C THR A 96 13.04 -23.62 1.94
N GLU A 97 13.13 -23.21 0.69
CA GLU A 97 12.32 -22.14 0.12
C GLU A 97 10.83 -22.52 0.16
N THR A 98 9.99 -21.60 0.61
CA THR A 98 8.52 -21.78 0.77
C THR A 98 7.71 -20.84 -0.13
N CYS A 99 8.29 -19.73 -0.55
CA CYS A 99 7.67 -18.73 -1.42
C CYS A 99 8.69 -18.04 -2.34
N GLU A 100 8.23 -17.11 -3.17
CA GLU A 100 9.09 -16.22 -3.97
C GLU A 100 8.97 -14.78 -3.46
N LEU A 101 10.10 -14.07 -3.36
CA LEU A 101 10.13 -12.62 -3.10
C LEU A 101 10.69 -11.92 -4.33
N LEU A 102 9.90 -11.08 -4.98
CA LEU A 102 10.34 -10.25 -6.10
C LEU A 102 10.61 -8.81 -5.63
N ILE A 103 11.85 -8.35 -5.78
CA ILE A 103 12.28 -6.98 -5.46
C ILE A 103 12.41 -6.18 -6.75
N LEU A 104 11.64 -5.10 -6.84
CA LEU A 104 11.61 -4.17 -7.95
C LEU A 104 11.95 -2.76 -7.48
N ASP A 105 12.49 -1.95 -8.38
CA ASP A 105 12.60 -0.51 -8.21
C ASP A 105 11.53 0.23 -9.02
N ARG A 106 11.25 1.49 -8.64
CA ARG A 106 10.17 2.29 -9.25
C ARG A 106 10.39 2.57 -10.75
N SER A 107 11.63 2.47 -11.27
CA SER A 107 11.89 2.71 -12.70
C SER A 107 11.26 1.69 -13.64
N ILE A 108 10.73 0.57 -13.12
CA ILE A 108 10.04 -0.41 -13.96
C ILE A 108 8.74 0.14 -14.57
N ASP A 109 8.09 1.07 -13.87
CA ASP A 109 6.89 1.75 -14.32
C ASP A 109 6.82 3.13 -13.68
N GLN A 110 7.11 4.16 -14.47
CA GLN A 110 7.07 5.56 -14.03
C GLN A 110 5.70 6.20 -14.26
N ILE A 111 4.80 5.53 -15.00
CA ILE A 111 3.52 6.08 -15.44
C ILE A 111 2.44 5.78 -14.41
N ALA A 112 2.35 4.55 -13.91
CA ALA A 112 1.29 4.13 -12.98
C ALA A 112 1.12 5.03 -11.73
N PRO A 113 2.17 5.58 -11.09
CA PRO A 113 2.00 6.46 -9.93
C PRO A 113 1.49 7.87 -10.26
N LEU A 114 1.46 8.25 -11.55
CA LEU A 114 1.15 9.62 -11.99
C LEU A 114 -0.22 9.72 -12.70
N ILE A 115 -0.77 8.60 -13.16
CA ILE A 115 -2.06 8.60 -13.86
C ILE A 115 -3.21 8.68 -12.87
N HIS A 116 -4.25 9.42 -13.24
CA HIS A 116 -5.54 9.34 -12.55
C HIS A 116 -6.16 7.96 -12.81
N GLU A 117 -6.31 7.19 -11.74
CA GLU A 117 -6.93 5.86 -11.76
C GLU A 117 -8.43 5.98 -11.45
N TRP A 118 -9.25 5.13 -12.05
CA TRP A 118 -10.72 5.25 -12.02
C TRP A 118 -11.39 4.22 -11.11
N THR A 119 -10.63 3.39 -10.41
CA THR A 119 -11.16 2.57 -9.31
C THR A 119 -11.52 3.46 -8.12
N TYR A 120 -12.55 3.07 -7.38
CA TYR A 120 -13.12 3.91 -6.33
C TYR A 120 -12.08 4.30 -5.26
N ASP A 121 -11.28 3.35 -4.78
CA ASP A 121 -10.23 3.57 -3.79
C ASP A 121 -9.17 4.58 -4.27
N ALA A 122 -8.67 4.36 -5.48
CA ALA A 122 -7.61 5.17 -6.04
C ALA A 122 -8.08 6.61 -6.28
N MET A 123 -9.29 6.80 -6.81
CA MET A 123 -9.88 8.14 -6.96
C MET A 123 -10.08 8.84 -5.61
N CYS A 124 -10.48 8.11 -4.56
CA CYS A 124 -10.63 8.68 -3.22
C CYS A 124 -9.29 9.23 -2.70
N HIS A 125 -8.22 8.44 -2.78
CA HIS A 125 -6.89 8.85 -2.29
C HIS A 125 -6.22 9.93 -3.15
N ASP A 126 -6.60 10.03 -4.42
CA ASP A 126 -6.06 11.01 -5.37
C ASP A 126 -6.80 12.35 -5.30
N LEU A 127 -8.14 12.34 -5.31
CA LEU A 127 -8.95 13.55 -5.44
C LEU A 127 -9.46 14.12 -4.10
N LEU A 128 -9.50 13.30 -3.04
CA LEU A 128 -9.99 13.73 -1.73
C LEU A 128 -8.85 13.97 -0.76
N LYS A 129 -9.09 14.86 0.21
CA LYS A 129 -8.16 15.09 1.33
C LYS A 129 -8.33 14.00 2.37
N MET A 130 -7.64 12.88 2.18
CA MET A 130 -7.60 11.77 3.12
C MET A 130 -6.37 11.84 4.02
N GLU A 131 -6.50 11.36 5.27
CA GLU A 131 -5.39 11.16 6.19
C GLU A 131 -5.25 9.66 6.45
N GLY A 132 -4.38 8.99 5.68
CA GLY A 132 -4.44 7.53 5.55
C GLY A 132 -5.82 7.10 5.06
N ASN A 133 -6.48 6.20 5.79
CA ASN A 133 -7.83 5.72 5.45
C ASN A 133 -8.96 6.59 6.02
N LYS A 134 -8.64 7.74 6.64
CA LYS A 134 -9.62 8.62 7.27
C LYS A 134 -10.11 9.68 6.29
N TYR A 135 -11.41 9.73 6.08
CA TYR A 135 -12.09 10.77 5.32
C TYR A 135 -12.92 11.69 6.24
N THR A 136 -12.70 12.99 6.15
CA THR A 136 -13.45 14.01 6.91
C THR A 136 -14.32 14.82 5.96
N HIS A 137 -15.63 14.85 6.22
CA HIS A 137 -16.58 15.67 5.46
C HIS A 137 -17.45 16.53 6.38
N GLU A 138 -17.92 17.67 5.86
CA GLU A 138 -18.80 18.57 6.57
C GLU A 138 -20.26 18.24 6.27
N VAL A 139 -21.09 18.14 7.31
CA VAL A 139 -22.53 17.94 7.20
C VAL A 139 -23.30 19.06 7.89
N PRO A 140 -24.54 19.37 7.46
CA PRO A 140 -25.38 20.33 8.18
C PRO A 140 -25.65 19.86 9.62
N SER A 141 -25.46 20.75 10.60
CA SER A 141 -25.79 20.45 11.99
C SER A 141 -27.30 20.25 12.16
N LYS A 142 -27.69 19.36 13.07
CA LYS A 142 -29.10 19.15 13.45
C LYS A 142 -29.69 20.34 14.23
N THR A 143 -28.87 21.27 14.70
CA THR A 143 -29.26 22.35 15.63
C THR A 143 -29.12 23.78 15.08
N GLY A 144 -28.77 24.00 13.80
CA GLY A 144 -28.72 25.35 13.20
C GLY A 144 -27.67 25.54 12.10
N ASP A 145 -27.42 26.80 11.70
CA ASP A 145 -26.61 27.29 10.55
C ASP A 145 -25.13 26.86 10.48
N ASN A 146 -24.65 26.03 11.41
CA ASN A 146 -23.25 25.59 11.44
C ASN A 146 -23.06 24.22 10.79
N THR A 147 -21.90 24.01 10.16
CA THR A 147 -21.47 22.69 9.68
C THR A 147 -20.82 21.88 10.80
N GLU A 148 -21.08 20.58 10.84
CA GLU A 148 -20.44 19.60 11.72
C GLU A 148 -19.45 18.76 10.89
N LYS A 149 -18.23 18.57 11.40
CA LYS A 149 -17.27 17.66 10.77
C LYS A 149 -17.56 16.23 11.19
N LYS A 150 -17.68 15.35 10.21
CA LYS A 150 -17.79 13.91 10.39
C LYS A 150 -16.58 13.21 9.83
N GLU A 151 -16.02 12.34 10.65
CA GLU A 151 -14.90 11.48 10.28
C GLU A 151 -15.45 10.08 10.02
N VAL A 152 -14.96 9.47 8.94
CA VAL A 152 -15.28 8.11 8.53
C VAL A 152 -13.97 7.38 8.25
N LEU A 153 -13.86 6.14 8.72
CA LEU A 153 -12.76 5.25 8.40
C LEU A 153 -13.20 4.35 7.24
N LEU A 154 -12.37 4.30 6.20
CA LEU A 154 -12.56 3.46 5.02
C LEU A 154 -11.59 2.28 5.10
N ASP A 155 -11.99 1.25 5.84
CA ASP A 155 -11.13 0.10 6.20
C ASP A 155 -11.82 -1.25 5.94
N GLU A 156 -11.18 -2.33 6.38
CA GLU A 156 -11.64 -3.70 6.14
C GLU A 156 -12.91 -4.05 6.93
N GLU A 157 -13.24 -3.23 7.93
CA GLU A 157 -14.41 -3.35 8.77
C GLU A 157 -15.68 -2.79 8.10
N ASP A 158 -15.54 -1.98 7.04
CA ASP A 158 -16.65 -1.54 6.19
C ASP A 158 -16.89 -2.53 5.02
N PRO A 159 -17.94 -3.37 5.07
CA PRO A 159 -18.23 -4.34 4.03
C PRO A 159 -18.63 -3.70 2.69
N ILE A 160 -19.19 -2.49 2.70
CA ILE A 160 -19.53 -1.76 1.47
C ILE A 160 -18.24 -1.27 0.81
N TRP A 161 -17.31 -0.74 1.61
CA TRP A 161 -16.00 -0.34 1.12
C TRP A 161 -15.25 -1.52 0.49
N VAL A 162 -15.09 -2.62 1.23
CA VAL A 162 -14.37 -3.81 0.75
C VAL A 162 -14.98 -4.38 -0.54
N GLU A 163 -16.29 -4.25 -0.74
CA GLU A 163 -16.97 -4.70 -1.96
C GLU A 163 -16.76 -3.75 -3.15
N LEU A 164 -16.71 -2.45 -2.91
CA LEU A 164 -16.77 -1.44 -3.98
C LEU A 164 -15.41 -0.78 -4.31
N ARG A 165 -14.44 -0.82 -3.41
CA ARG A 165 -13.18 -0.06 -3.52
C ARG A 165 -12.37 -0.35 -4.79
N ASP A 166 -12.39 -1.60 -5.25
CA ASP A 166 -11.63 -2.06 -6.43
C ASP A 166 -12.42 -1.94 -7.75
N VAL A 167 -13.66 -1.43 -7.68
CA VAL A 167 -14.55 -1.32 -8.84
C VAL A 167 -14.42 0.06 -9.46
N HIS A 168 -14.61 0.15 -10.78
CA HIS A 168 -14.67 1.43 -11.49
C HIS A 168 -15.74 2.35 -10.88
N ILE A 169 -15.44 3.65 -10.73
CA ILE A 169 -16.27 4.62 -10.00
C ILE A 169 -17.73 4.69 -10.50
N ALA A 170 -17.94 4.56 -11.81
CA ALA A 170 -19.29 4.59 -12.39
C ALA A 170 -20.14 3.42 -11.88
N ASP A 171 -19.58 2.21 -11.91
CA ASP A 171 -20.24 0.99 -11.42
C ASP A 171 -20.39 1.03 -9.89
N ALA A 172 -19.39 1.54 -9.17
CA ALA A 172 -19.46 1.70 -7.72
C ALA A 172 -20.61 2.62 -7.30
N SER A 173 -20.79 3.74 -8.00
CA SER A 173 -21.89 4.69 -7.79
C SER A 173 -23.26 4.05 -8.00
N GLU A 174 -23.43 3.31 -9.11
CA GLU A 174 -24.69 2.63 -9.43
C GLU A 174 -25.03 1.56 -8.39
N ARG A 175 -24.07 0.69 -8.05
CA ARG A 175 -24.24 -0.36 -7.03
C ARG A 175 -24.53 0.22 -5.64
N LEU A 176 -23.87 1.31 -5.26
CA LEU A 176 -24.11 1.98 -3.98
C LEU A 176 -25.54 2.55 -3.93
N HIS A 177 -25.99 3.16 -5.03
CA HIS A 177 -27.35 3.67 -5.16
C HIS A 177 -28.40 2.56 -5.03
N GLU A 178 -28.21 1.43 -5.71
CA GLU A 178 -29.08 0.26 -5.61
C GLU A 178 -29.12 -0.30 -4.19
N LYS A 179 -27.96 -0.44 -3.52
CA LYS A 179 -27.88 -0.90 -2.13
C LYS A 179 -28.65 0.03 -1.19
N MET A 180 -28.50 1.35 -1.35
CA MET A 180 -29.22 2.32 -0.53
C MET A 180 -30.74 2.24 -0.76
N THR A 181 -31.18 2.14 -2.01
CA THR A 181 -32.60 1.98 -2.37
C THR A 181 -33.20 0.68 -1.80
N ASN A 182 -32.45 -0.42 -1.90
CA ASN A 182 -32.82 -1.71 -1.32
C ASN A 182 -32.87 -1.67 0.22
N PHE A 183 -31.94 -0.97 0.86
CA PHE A 183 -31.94 -0.79 2.31
C PHE A 183 -33.18 -0.01 2.78
N VAL A 184 -33.48 1.11 2.11
CA VAL A 184 -34.66 1.92 2.42
C VAL A 184 -35.95 1.14 2.20
N SER A 185 -36.10 0.44 1.08
CA SER A 185 -37.32 -0.33 0.78
C SER A 185 -37.57 -1.49 1.75
N LYS A 186 -36.53 -2.06 2.35
CA LYS A 186 -36.66 -3.18 3.30
C LYS A 186 -36.70 -2.76 4.77
N ASN A 187 -36.27 -1.54 5.10
CA ASN A 187 -36.16 -1.07 6.49
C ASN A 187 -37.22 -0.01 6.83
N LYS A 188 -38.26 -0.42 7.57
CA LYS A 188 -39.37 0.46 7.99
C LYS A 188 -38.92 1.71 8.75
N ALA A 189 -37.88 1.61 9.58
CA ALA A 189 -37.36 2.76 10.33
C ALA A 189 -36.66 3.78 9.42
N ALA A 190 -36.00 3.30 8.35
CA ALA A 190 -35.40 4.17 7.34
C ALA A 190 -36.46 4.88 6.49
N GLN A 191 -37.55 4.18 6.13
CA GLN A 191 -38.69 4.77 5.40
C GLN A 191 -39.33 5.91 6.20
N LEU A 192 -39.57 5.70 7.50
CA LEU A 192 -40.16 6.73 8.37
C LEU A 192 -39.31 8.00 8.42
N LYS A 193 -37.97 7.88 8.45
CA LYS A 193 -37.07 9.05 8.45
C LYS A 193 -37.01 9.80 7.11
N GLN A 194 -37.25 9.14 5.98
CA GLN A 194 -37.35 9.82 4.68
C GLN A 194 -38.68 10.55 4.52
N SER A 195 -39.79 9.96 4.97
CA SER A 195 -41.12 10.59 4.87
C SER A 195 -41.34 11.75 5.85
N SER A 196 -40.44 11.92 6.84
CA SER A 196 -40.47 13.04 7.81
C SER A 196 -39.59 14.24 7.41
N LYS A 197 -39.04 14.25 6.19
CA LYS A 197 -38.36 15.41 5.61
C LYS A 197 -39.18 16.05 4.51
#